data_AF-A0A535EZ78-F1
#
_entry.id   AF-A0A535EZ78-F1
#
_cell.length_a   1.000
_cell.length_b   1.000
_cell.length_c   1.000
_cell.angle_alpha   90.00
_cell.angle_beta   90.00
_cell.angle_gamma   90.00
#
_symmetry.space_group_name_H-M   'P 1'
#
loop_
_entity.id
_entity.type
_entity.pdbx_description
1 polymer ?
#
loop_
_entity_poly.entity_id
_entity_poly.type
_entity_poly.pdbx_seq_one_letter_code
_entity_poly.pdbx_strand_id
1 'polypeptide(L)'
;MLKLVTANQSSYSRTPLQPRRVHTITDRFAKLIVRLLCDYIQRFLHRTIDDIDLIVLTHFHADHSSAVDKLRRLCHAPVAASAINRQLVTEEKILPKFGHFAGQVLSGVLGHHDLLLPASVQQIKLVDIWLNDVEGLPGHLDWRIIASVGHASESLCVYHPFSEELLCGDTLVALEGGSLLWRGGADRHQREEILHILRSLSIRYLYPGHGRPVLSLQPLSKVEFEW
;
A
#
# COMPACT_ATOMS: atom_id res chain seq x y z
N MET A 1 -5.61 6.74 -2.12
CA MET A 1 -5.40 8.18 -1.86
C MET A 1 -3.95 8.37 -1.43
N LEU A 2 -3.28 9.45 -1.84
CA LEU A 2 -1.89 9.68 -1.43
C LEU A 2 -1.83 10.38 -0.08
N LYS A 3 -1.27 9.73 0.94
CA LYS A 3 -0.98 10.35 2.22
C LYS A 3 0.52 10.33 2.50
N LEU A 4 1.04 11.50 2.84
CA LEU A 4 2.38 11.69 3.40
C LEU A 4 2.29 11.57 4.91
N VAL A 5 2.96 10.58 5.46
CA VAL A 5 3.03 10.31 6.89
C VAL A 5 4.35 10.86 7.44
N THR A 6 4.29 11.55 8.57
CA THR A 6 5.46 12.09 9.27
C THR A 6 5.75 11.26 10.51
N ALA A 7 6.98 10.77 10.67
CA ALA A 7 7.45 10.27 11.95
C ALA A 7 7.68 11.46 12.91
N ASN A 8 7.16 11.38 14.14
CA ASN A 8 7.49 12.33 15.19
C ASN A 8 8.77 11.83 15.88
N GLN A 9 9.85 12.63 15.90
CA GLN A 9 10.97 12.29 16.77
C GLN A 9 10.63 12.66 18.21
N SER A 10 10.77 11.69 19.12
CA SER A 10 10.74 11.94 20.56
C SER A 10 11.86 12.93 20.94
N SER A 11 11.53 13.88 21.81
CA SER A 11 12.36 15.02 22.20
C SER A 11 13.56 14.68 23.11
N TYR A 12 14.09 13.45 23.06
CA TYR A 12 15.03 12.95 24.07
C TYR A 12 16.52 12.93 23.71
N SER A 13 16.95 13.37 22.50
CA SER A 13 18.38 13.40 22.15
C SER A 13 18.93 14.83 22.01
N ARG A 14 19.99 15.16 22.77
CA ARG A 14 20.75 16.43 22.73
C ARG A 14 21.82 16.44 21.63
N THR A 15 21.51 15.90 20.47
CA THR A 15 22.38 15.90 19.29
C THR A 15 21.86 16.90 18.26
N PRO A 16 22.71 17.58 17.46
CA PRO A 16 22.25 18.55 16.47
C PRO A 16 21.21 17.90 15.55
N LEU A 17 20.04 18.53 15.45
CA LEU A 17 18.91 18.07 14.65
C LEU A 17 19.36 17.87 13.20
N GLN A 18 19.52 16.60 12.80
CA GLN A 18 19.59 16.21 11.40
C GLN A 18 18.33 16.74 10.67
N PRO A 19 18.42 17.14 9.40
CA PRO A 19 17.28 17.69 8.68
C PRO A 19 16.08 16.74 8.73
N ARG A 20 14.91 17.33 9.03
CA ARG A 20 13.61 16.70 9.27
C ARG A 20 13.14 15.91 8.04
N ARG A 21 13.48 14.62 7.98
CA ARG A 21 12.92 13.67 7.00
C ARG A 21 11.40 13.56 7.18
N VAL A 22 10.66 13.25 6.12
CA VAL A 22 9.18 13.13 6.09
C VAL A 22 8.83 11.88 5.32
N HIS A 23 8.15 10.92 5.95
CA HIS A 23 8.70 9.58 5.92
C HIS A 23 7.76 8.44 5.42
N THR A 24 6.53 8.63 4.94
CA THR A 24 5.86 7.51 4.21
C THR A 24 4.87 7.97 3.18
N ILE A 25 4.84 7.29 2.04
CA ILE A 25 3.79 7.47 1.04
C ILE A 25 3.03 6.18 0.82
N THR A 26 1.70 6.25 0.91
CA THR A 26 0.81 5.16 0.52
C THR A 26 0.02 5.50 -0.75
N ASP A 27 0.24 4.66 -1.76
CA ASP A 27 -0.81 3.88 -2.43
C ASP A 27 -1.77 4.53 -3.44
N ARG A 28 -1.57 5.74 -3.97
CA ARG A 28 -2.24 6.08 -5.26
C ARG A 28 -1.29 6.67 -6.26
N PHE A 29 -1.01 5.89 -7.29
CA PHE A 29 0.09 6.17 -8.22
C PHE A 29 -0.34 5.97 -9.67
N ALA A 30 -1.13 6.90 -10.21
CA ALA A 30 -1.17 7.08 -11.66
C ALA A 30 0.07 7.88 -12.10
N LYS A 31 0.62 7.63 -13.30
CA LYS A 31 1.84 8.32 -13.80
C LYS A 31 1.77 9.86 -13.74
N LEU A 32 0.59 10.43 -13.94
CA LEU A 32 0.33 11.87 -13.82
C LEU A 32 0.42 12.37 -12.37
N ILE A 33 0.07 11.51 -11.41
CA ILE A 33 0.05 11.82 -9.97
C ILE A 33 1.46 11.98 -9.41
N VAL A 34 2.48 11.30 -9.95
CA VAL A 34 3.87 11.49 -9.48
C VAL A 34 4.34 12.94 -9.67
N ARG A 35 3.98 13.58 -10.79
CA ARG A 35 4.35 14.99 -11.01
C ARG A 35 3.65 15.91 -10.02
N LEU A 36 2.35 15.67 -9.78
CA LEU A 36 1.56 16.44 -8.81
C LEU A 36 2.07 16.25 -7.38
N LEU A 37 2.51 15.02 -7.04
CA LEU A 37 3.15 14.72 -5.77
C LEU A 37 4.44 15.51 -5.59
N CYS A 38 5.34 15.49 -6.57
CA CYS A 38 6.57 16.27 -6.52
C CYS A 38 6.27 17.77 -6.34
N ASP A 39 5.29 18.30 -7.10
CA ASP A 39 4.87 19.69 -6.99
C ASP A 39 4.31 20.01 -5.60
N TYR A 40 3.51 19.10 -5.04
CA TYR A 40 2.92 19.25 -3.71
C TYR A 40 3.99 19.29 -2.61
N ILE A 41 4.90 18.32 -2.63
CA ILE A 41 6.03 18.22 -1.69
C ILE A 41 6.89 19.50 -1.74
N GLN A 42 7.21 19.96 -2.95
CA GLN A 42 8.07 21.12 -3.12
C GLN A 42 7.37 22.44 -2.75
N ARG A 43 6.16 22.66 -3.24
CA ARG A 43 5.49 23.96 -3.13
C ARG A 43 4.73 24.17 -1.83
N PHE A 44 4.12 23.11 -1.30
CA PHE A 44 3.24 23.22 -0.12
C PHE A 44 3.89 22.69 1.15
N LEU A 45 4.72 21.65 1.05
CA LEU A 45 5.41 21.10 2.22
C LEU A 45 6.81 21.69 2.41
N HIS A 46 7.33 22.41 1.41
CA HIS A 46 8.69 22.95 1.40
C HIS A 46 9.73 21.87 1.73
N ARG A 47 9.59 20.73 1.05
CA ARG A 47 10.45 19.54 1.14
C ARG A 47 10.92 19.11 -0.24
N THR A 48 11.87 18.19 -0.33
CA THR A 48 12.27 17.57 -1.60
C THR A 48 11.74 16.15 -1.70
N ILE A 49 11.74 15.60 -2.91
CA ILE A 49 11.30 14.21 -3.13
C ILE A 49 12.21 13.21 -2.41
N ASP A 50 13.48 13.57 -2.18
CA ASP A 50 14.47 12.80 -1.43
C ASP A 50 14.15 12.67 0.07
N ASP A 51 13.22 13.48 0.60
CA ASP A 51 12.81 13.38 2.00
C ASP A 51 11.94 12.14 2.26
N ILE A 52 11.34 11.55 1.22
CA ILE A 52 10.60 10.28 1.30
C ILE A 52 11.62 9.16 1.54
N ASP A 53 11.47 8.44 2.65
CA ASP A 53 12.35 7.33 3.01
C ASP A 53 11.68 5.95 2.98
N LEU A 54 10.36 5.89 2.72
CA LEU A 54 9.63 4.64 2.56
C LEU A 54 8.39 4.80 1.66
N ILE A 55 8.23 3.87 0.72
CA ILE A 55 7.01 3.73 -0.08
C ILE A 55 6.30 2.46 0.38
N VAL A 56 5.03 2.56 0.80
CA VAL A 56 4.24 1.40 1.21
C VAL A 56 3.12 1.17 0.21
N LEU A 57 3.07 -0.04 -0.33
CA LEU A 57 1.98 -0.51 -1.17
C LEU A 57 0.96 -1.21 -0.28
N THR A 58 -0.31 -0.82 -0.35
CA THR A 58 -1.36 -1.55 0.38
C THR A 58 -1.74 -2.83 -0.35
N HIS A 59 -1.65 -2.84 -1.68
CA HIS A 59 -1.86 -4.01 -2.55
C HIS A 59 -1.29 -3.73 -3.96
N PHE A 60 -1.30 -4.73 -4.86
CA PHE A 60 -0.64 -4.65 -6.18
C PHE A 60 -1.56 -4.30 -7.36
N HIS A 61 -2.75 -3.72 -7.13
CA HIS A 61 -3.55 -3.22 -8.26
C HIS A 61 -2.89 -2.01 -8.93
N ALA A 62 -3.02 -1.90 -10.26
CA ALA A 62 -2.22 -0.99 -11.08
C ALA A 62 -2.42 0.49 -10.73
N ASP A 63 -3.62 0.89 -10.35
CA ASP A 63 -3.98 2.21 -9.86
C ASP A 63 -3.30 2.59 -8.52
N HIS A 64 -2.84 1.58 -7.78
CA HIS A 64 -2.13 1.71 -6.50
C HIS A 64 -0.62 1.56 -6.61
N SER A 65 -0.11 1.00 -7.71
CA SER A 65 1.28 0.51 -7.80
C SER A 65 2.00 0.87 -9.10
N SER A 66 1.30 1.29 -10.17
CA SER A 66 1.89 1.43 -11.50
C SER A 66 2.98 2.50 -11.63
N ALA A 67 3.04 3.48 -10.71
CA ALA A 67 4.12 4.48 -10.69
C ALA A 67 5.18 4.24 -9.61
N VAL A 68 5.16 3.09 -8.92
CA VAL A 68 6.09 2.81 -7.81
C VAL A 68 7.55 2.80 -8.27
N ASP A 69 7.85 2.20 -9.43
CA ASP A 69 9.21 2.17 -9.99
C ASP A 69 9.74 3.59 -10.27
N LYS A 70 8.88 4.44 -10.85
CA LYS A 70 9.24 5.84 -11.11
C LYS A 70 9.48 6.60 -9.81
N LEU A 71 8.61 6.43 -8.81
CA LEU A 71 8.75 7.11 -7.53
C LEU A 71 10.02 6.67 -6.79
N ARG A 72 10.27 5.36 -6.71
CA ARG A 72 11.48 4.76 -6.14
C ARG A 72 12.75 5.36 -6.74
N ARG A 73 12.81 5.52 -8.07
CA ARG A 73 13.98 6.12 -8.74
C ARG A 73 14.16 7.61 -8.45
N LEU A 74 13.08 8.33 -8.10
CA LEU A 74 13.12 9.75 -7.80
C LEU A 74 13.52 10.03 -6.34
N CYS A 75 12.99 9.26 -5.38
CA CYS A 75 13.29 9.49 -3.95
C CYS A 75 14.38 8.57 -3.38
N HIS A 76 14.78 7.53 -4.10
CA HIS A 76 15.71 6.50 -3.63
C HIS A 76 15.23 5.72 -2.38
N ALA A 77 13.93 5.76 -2.08
CA ALA A 77 13.33 5.05 -0.96
C ALA A 77 13.11 3.55 -1.26
N PRO A 78 13.25 2.66 -0.28
CA PRO A 78 12.79 1.28 -0.38
C PRO A 78 11.26 1.19 -0.54
N VAL A 79 10.82 0.13 -1.20
CA VAL A 79 9.40 -0.22 -1.34
C VAL A 79 9.05 -1.35 -0.37
N ALA A 80 8.00 -1.15 0.42
CA ALA A 80 7.47 -2.14 1.35
C ALA A 80 6.06 -2.61 0.95
N ALA A 81 5.78 -3.89 1.15
CA ALA A 81 4.49 -4.52 0.88
C ALA A 81 4.26 -5.76 1.76
N SER A 82 3.04 -6.27 1.81
CA SER A 82 2.67 -7.46 2.60
C SER A 82 3.50 -8.69 2.25
N ALA A 83 3.97 -9.41 3.27
CA ALA A 83 4.74 -10.65 3.14
C ALA A 83 3.90 -11.85 2.69
N ILE A 84 2.55 -11.76 2.69
CA ILE A 84 1.64 -12.90 2.40
C ILE A 84 1.98 -13.57 1.07
N ASN A 85 2.30 -12.78 0.03
CA ASN A 85 2.60 -13.29 -1.31
C ASN A 85 4.11 -13.37 -1.61
N ARG A 86 4.97 -13.29 -0.59
CA ARG A 86 6.44 -13.36 -0.75
C ARG A 86 6.89 -14.67 -1.41
N GLN A 87 6.20 -15.78 -1.14
CA GLN A 87 6.57 -17.10 -1.67
C GLN A 87 6.40 -17.19 -3.19
N LEU A 88 5.41 -16.50 -3.78
CA LEU A 88 5.22 -16.44 -5.24
C LEU A 88 6.46 -15.89 -5.97
N VAL A 89 7.22 -14.99 -5.33
CA VAL A 89 8.50 -14.47 -5.85
C VAL A 89 9.61 -15.52 -5.83
N THR A 90 9.56 -16.39 -4.82
CA THR A 90 10.60 -17.39 -4.56
C THR A 90 10.41 -18.60 -5.47
N GLU A 91 9.16 -19.00 -5.72
CA GLU A 91 8.80 -20.09 -6.62
C GLU A 91 9.08 -19.75 -8.09
N GLU A 92 8.88 -18.50 -8.54
CA GLU A 92 9.33 -18.06 -9.87
C GLU A 92 10.86 -18.15 -10.05
N LYS A 93 11.65 -17.98 -8.98
CA LYS A 93 13.11 -18.20 -9.04
C LYS A 93 13.47 -19.68 -9.14
N ILE A 94 12.59 -20.57 -8.70
CA ILE A 94 12.79 -22.03 -8.70
C ILE A 94 12.26 -22.66 -10.00
N LEU A 95 11.36 -22.00 -10.74
CA LEU A 95 10.98 -22.47 -12.08
C LEU A 95 12.22 -22.33 -13.00
N PRO A 96 12.94 -23.44 -13.30
CA PRO A 96 14.20 -23.35 -14.00
C PRO A 96 13.93 -22.95 -15.45
N LYS A 97 15.01 -22.59 -16.13
CA LYS A 97 15.15 -22.23 -17.55
C LYS A 97 14.62 -23.26 -18.58
N PHE A 98 13.51 -23.97 -18.31
CA PHE A 98 12.80 -24.86 -19.22
C PHE A 98 11.76 -24.14 -20.10
N GLY A 99 11.46 -22.88 -19.79
CA GLY A 99 10.57 -22.04 -20.62
C GLY A 99 11.10 -21.74 -22.03
N HIS A 100 12.41 -21.93 -22.28
CA HIS A 100 12.98 -21.70 -23.61
C HIS A 100 12.72 -22.82 -24.62
N PHE A 101 12.35 -24.04 -24.19
CA PHE A 101 12.04 -25.15 -25.11
C PHE A 101 10.52 -25.30 -25.35
N ALA A 102 9.68 -25.09 -24.33
CA ALA A 102 8.22 -25.10 -24.50
C ALA A 102 7.70 -23.90 -25.33
N GLY A 103 8.39 -22.75 -25.26
CA GLY A 103 8.03 -21.55 -25.99
C GLY A 103 8.15 -21.67 -27.51
N GLN A 104 9.01 -22.54 -28.05
CA GLN A 104 9.14 -22.71 -29.51
C GLN A 104 8.11 -23.67 -30.11
N VAL A 105 7.60 -24.63 -29.32
CA VAL A 105 6.61 -25.59 -29.82
C VAL A 105 5.17 -25.07 -29.69
N LEU A 106 4.87 -24.24 -28.68
CA LEU A 106 3.54 -23.62 -28.55
C LEU A 106 3.36 -22.31 -29.35
N SER A 107 4.43 -21.66 -29.79
CA SER A 107 4.34 -20.39 -30.55
C SER A 107 3.64 -20.54 -31.92
N GLY A 108 3.59 -21.75 -32.47
CA GLY A 108 2.96 -22.01 -33.78
C GLY A 108 1.44 -22.19 -33.77
N VAL A 109 0.80 -22.44 -32.63
CA VAL A 109 -0.61 -22.89 -32.57
C VAL A 109 -1.52 -21.95 -31.77
N LEU A 110 -0.96 -21.03 -30.97
CA LEU A 110 -1.73 -20.04 -30.21
C LEU A 110 -1.27 -18.64 -30.59
N GLY A 111 -2.13 -17.93 -31.32
CA GLY A 111 -1.88 -16.55 -31.72
C GLY A 111 -1.61 -15.66 -30.49
N HIS A 112 -0.40 -15.10 -30.46
CA HIS A 112 0.02 -13.83 -29.83
C HIS A 112 -0.82 -13.22 -28.69
N HIS A 113 -1.24 -14.00 -27.70
CA HIS A 113 -1.85 -13.46 -26.50
C HIS A 113 -1.20 -14.14 -25.28
N ASP A 114 -0.56 -13.31 -24.45
CA ASP A 114 -0.04 -13.59 -23.10
C ASP A 114 1.41 -14.09 -22.93
N LEU A 115 2.35 -13.34 -23.51
CA LEU A 115 3.74 -13.19 -23.01
C LEU A 115 3.89 -12.11 -21.92
N LEU A 116 2.78 -11.62 -21.35
CA LEU A 116 2.76 -10.53 -20.38
C LEU A 116 2.47 -11.11 -19.00
N LEU A 117 3.50 -11.20 -18.16
CA LEU A 117 3.29 -11.41 -16.73
C LEU A 117 2.30 -10.35 -16.22
N PRO A 118 1.28 -10.71 -15.42
CA PRO A 118 0.34 -9.75 -14.85
C PRO A 118 1.10 -8.59 -14.20
N ALA A 119 0.61 -7.35 -14.34
CA ALA A 119 1.29 -6.15 -13.84
C ALA A 119 1.66 -6.24 -12.34
N SER A 120 0.86 -6.98 -11.55
CA SER A 120 1.11 -7.29 -10.14
C SER A 120 2.43 -8.05 -9.92
N VAL A 121 2.77 -9.01 -10.77
CA VAL A 121 4.02 -9.80 -10.67
C VAL A 121 5.25 -8.93 -10.90
N GLN A 122 5.16 -7.92 -11.78
CA GLN A 122 6.29 -7.00 -12.00
C GLN A 122 6.53 -6.08 -10.81
N GLN A 123 5.46 -5.63 -10.14
CA GLN A 123 5.57 -4.72 -9.00
C GLN A 123 6.04 -5.42 -7.74
N ILE A 124 5.66 -6.69 -7.57
CA ILE A 124 6.16 -7.57 -6.53
C ILE A 124 7.71 -7.66 -6.55
N LYS A 125 8.33 -7.62 -7.74
CA LYS A 125 9.81 -7.62 -7.89
C LYS A 125 10.47 -6.32 -7.44
N LEU A 126 9.70 -5.25 -7.26
CA LEU A 126 10.19 -3.96 -6.79
C LEU A 126 10.20 -3.85 -5.26
N VAL A 127 9.60 -4.82 -4.56
CA VAL A 127 9.54 -4.83 -3.09
C VAL A 127 10.92 -5.12 -2.50
N ASP A 128 11.39 -4.18 -1.69
CA ASP A 128 12.65 -4.27 -0.96
C ASP A 128 12.43 -4.79 0.48
N ILE A 129 11.26 -4.50 1.07
CA ILE A 129 10.92 -4.85 2.46
C ILE A 129 9.57 -5.58 2.51
N TRP A 130 9.56 -6.74 3.16
CA TRP A 130 8.35 -7.54 3.35
C TRP A 130 7.76 -7.32 4.74
N LEU A 131 6.50 -6.91 4.78
CA LEU A 131 5.80 -6.52 6.00
C LEU A 131 4.93 -7.66 6.53
N ASN A 132 5.10 -8.04 7.79
CA ASN A 132 4.23 -9.02 8.46
C ASN A 132 3.07 -8.33 9.18
N ASP A 133 2.04 -9.10 9.48
CA ASP A 133 0.92 -8.60 10.27
C ASP A 133 1.34 -8.20 11.70
N VAL A 134 0.68 -7.18 12.25
CA VAL A 134 0.86 -6.66 13.61
C VAL A 134 2.26 -6.06 13.90
N GLU A 135 3.12 -5.92 12.90
CA GLU A 135 4.45 -5.34 13.09
C GLU A 135 4.47 -3.80 12.99
N GLY A 136 5.57 -3.21 13.47
CA GLY A 136 5.83 -1.78 13.30
C GLY A 136 6.35 -1.46 11.90
N LEU A 137 5.93 -0.34 11.32
CA LEU A 137 6.46 0.08 10.03
C LEU A 137 7.96 0.46 10.16
N PRO A 138 8.87 -0.03 9.29
CA PRO A 138 10.31 0.24 9.40
C PRO A 138 10.63 1.74 9.37
N GLY A 139 11.36 2.25 10.37
CA GLY A 139 11.63 3.69 10.52
C GLY A 139 10.47 4.49 11.14
N HIS A 140 9.33 3.84 11.40
CA HIS A 140 8.04 4.41 11.80
C HIS A 140 7.36 3.52 12.83
N LEU A 141 8.04 3.27 13.94
CA LEU A 141 7.61 2.27 14.90
C LEU A 141 6.31 2.63 15.65
N ASP A 142 5.76 3.83 15.45
CA ASP A 142 4.43 4.21 15.94
C ASP A 142 3.31 3.77 14.99
N TRP A 143 3.64 3.43 13.75
CA TRP A 143 2.70 2.87 12.78
C TRP A 143 2.67 1.34 12.90
N ARG A 144 1.49 0.75 12.68
CA ARG A 144 1.21 -0.68 12.77
C ARG A 144 0.68 -1.20 11.44
N ILE A 145 1.19 -2.33 11.01
CA ILE A 145 0.67 -3.07 9.87
C ILE A 145 -0.49 -3.94 10.35
N ILE A 146 -1.58 -3.95 9.58
CA ILE A 146 -2.73 -4.81 9.81
C ILE A 146 -3.04 -5.51 8.50
N ALA A 147 -2.92 -6.83 8.45
CA ALA A 147 -3.35 -7.59 7.30
C ALA A 147 -4.86 -7.42 7.08
N SER A 148 -5.25 -7.10 5.85
CA SER A 148 -6.65 -6.85 5.48
C SER A 148 -7.04 -7.62 4.22
N VAL A 149 -6.70 -8.91 4.24
CA VAL A 149 -6.98 -9.87 3.17
C VAL A 149 -8.46 -9.82 2.77
N GLY A 150 -8.73 -9.65 1.48
CA GLY A 150 -10.10 -9.60 0.98
C GLY A 150 -10.20 -8.97 -0.41
N HIS A 151 -9.93 -7.66 -0.51
CA HIS A 151 -9.89 -6.95 -1.80
C HIS A 151 -8.82 -7.53 -2.73
N ALA A 152 -7.62 -7.71 -2.19
CA ALA A 152 -6.58 -8.54 -2.74
C ALA A 152 -6.04 -9.45 -1.63
N SER A 153 -5.41 -10.57 -2.01
CA SER A 153 -4.82 -11.53 -1.06
C SER A 153 -3.74 -10.91 -0.17
N GLU A 154 -3.03 -9.93 -0.71
CA GLU A 154 -1.91 -9.22 -0.08
C GLU A 154 -2.31 -7.90 0.58
N SER A 155 -3.60 -7.57 0.60
CA SER A 155 -4.06 -6.28 1.12
C SER A 155 -3.62 -6.05 2.57
N LEU A 156 -3.15 -4.83 2.86
CA LEU A 156 -2.84 -4.37 4.20
C LEU A 156 -3.44 -2.99 4.48
N CYS A 157 -3.69 -2.72 5.76
CA CYS A 157 -3.89 -1.40 6.32
C CYS A 157 -2.65 -0.96 7.10
N VAL A 158 -2.47 0.35 7.23
CA VAL A 158 -1.47 0.97 8.11
C VAL A 158 -2.20 1.85 9.12
N TYR A 159 -2.02 1.56 10.41
CA TYR A 159 -2.70 2.22 11.52
C TYR A 159 -1.72 2.98 12.41
N HIS A 160 -2.08 4.19 12.84
CA HIS A 160 -1.32 4.95 13.82
C HIS A 160 -2.19 5.25 15.06
N PRO A 161 -1.93 4.62 16.21
CA PRO A 161 -2.78 4.72 17.39
C PRO A 161 -2.80 6.11 18.00
N PHE A 162 -1.69 6.85 17.96
CA PHE A 162 -1.61 8.16 18.60
C PHE A 162 -2.33 9.27 17.84
N SER A 163 -2.43 9.16 16.52
CA SER A 163 -3.19 10.10 15.68
C SER A 163 -4.58 9.57 15.32
N GLU A 164 -4.90 8.34 15.73
CA GLU A 164 -6.15 7.63 15.39
C GLU A 164 -6.38 7.57 13.86
N GLU A 165 -5.30 7.36 13.11
CA GLU A 165 -5.30 7.36 11.65
C GLU A 165 -5.23 5.95 11.09
N LEU A 166 -6.09 5.64 10.10
CA LEU A 166 -6.06 4.39 9.37
C LEU A 166 -5.97 4.66 7.86
N LEU A 167 -4.95 4.12 7.22
CA LEU A 167 -4.85 4.04 5.76
C LEU A 167 -5.16 2.61 5.36
N CYS A 168 -6.26 2.39 4.64
CA CYS A 168 -6.81 1.03 4.48
C CYS A 168 -6.75 0.48 3.05
N GLY A 169 -6.13 1.21 2.12
CA GLY A 169 -6.15 0.83 0.71
C GLY A 169 -7.58 0.61 0.23
N ASP A 170 -7.79 -0.33 -0.67
CA ASP A 170 -9.12 -0.65 -1.17
C ASP A 170 -9.90 -1.64 -0.29
N THR A 171 -9.40 -1.99 0.91
CA THR A 171 -10.21 -2.69 1.93
C THR A 171 -11.52 -1.93 2.18
N LEU A 172 -11.42 -0.60 2.24
CA LEU A 172 -12.57 0.30 2.33
C LEU A 172 -12.41 1.44 1.32
N VAL A 173 -13.50 1.77 0.64
CA VAL A 173 -13.60 2.96 -0.21
C VAL A 173 -14.69 3.88 0.32
N ALA A 174 -14.49 5.19 0.19
CA ALA A 174 -15.52 6.17 0.51
C ALA A 174 -16.35 6.49 -0.74
N LEU A 175 -17.65 6.25 -0.65
CA LEU A 175 -18.62 6.62 -1.68
C LEU A 175 -18.95 8.11 -1.62
N GLU A 176 -19.63 8.59 -2.66
CA GLU A 176 -20.20 9.93 -2.65
C GLU A 176 -21.23 10.05 -1.51
N GLY A 177 -21.15 11.11 -0.71
CA GLY A 177 -21.94 11.26 0.52
C GLY A 177 -21.26 10.72 1.78
N GLY A 178 -20.09 10.07 1.66
CA GLY A 178 -19.23 9.72 2.79
C GLY A 178 -19.55 8.39 3.49
N SER A 179 -20.43 7.57 2.93
CA SER A 179 -20.56 6.17 3.38
C SER A 179 -19.33 5.37 2.97
N LEU A 180 -19.01 4.35 3.77
CA LEU A 180 -17.90 3.45 3.50
C LEU A 180 -18.43 2.17 2.87
N LEU A 181 -17.80 1.75 1.78
CA LEU A 181 -18.02 0.47 1.13
C LEU A 181 -16.82 -0.43 1.38
N TRP A 182 -17.04 -1.61 1.92
CA TRP A 182 -16.08 -2.70 1.96
C TRP A 182 -15.94 -3.32 0.58
N ARG A 183 -14.72 -3.36 0.02
CA ARG A 183 -14.47 -4.03 -1.26
C ARG A 183 -13.82 -5.39 -1.06
N GLY A 184 -14.33 -6.38 -1.78
CA GLY A 184 -13.83 -7.77 -1.77
C GLY A 184 -14.28 -8.62 -0.56
N GLY A 185 -13.68 -9.80 -0.44
CA GLY A 185 -14.03 -10.80 0.56
C GLY A 185 -15.19 -11.71 0.14
N ALA A 186 -14.91 -12.68 -0.75
CA ALA A 186 -15.82 -13.81 -0.98
C ALA A 186 -16.01 -14.64 0.30
N ASP A 187 -14.99 -14.66 1.18
CA ASP A 187 -15.06 -15.26 2.50
C ASP A 187 -15.65 -14.27 3.51
N ARG A 188 -16.90 -14.53 3.89
CA ARG A 188 -17.63 -13.74 4.88
C ARG A 188 -16.99 -13.79 6.26
N HIS A 189 -16.41 -14.93 6.67
CA HIS A 189 -15.82 -15.09 8.00
C HIS A 189 -14.57 -14.23 8.13
N GLN A 190 -13.65 -14.33 7.17
CA GLN A 190 -12.43 -13.52 7.14
C GLN A 190 -12.76 -12.01 7.17
N ARG A 191 -13.77 -11.60 6.39
CA ARG A 191 -14.24 -10.21 6.40
C ARG A 191 -14.76 -9.77 7.77
N GLU A 192 -15.58 -10.60 8.42
CA GLU A 192 -16.14 -10.29 9.74
C GLU A 192 -15.03 -10.21 10.81
N GLU A 193 -14.01 -11.05 10.74
CA GLU A 193 -12.84 -11.01 11.62
C GLU A 193 -12.05 -9.70 11.47
N ILE A 194 -11.70 -9.32 10.24
CA ILE A 194 -10.96 -8.07 10.00
C ILE A 194 -11.81 -6.86 10.40
N LEU A 195 -13.10 -6.86 10.08
CA LEU A 195 -13.99 -5.79 10.49
C LEU A 195 -14.12 -5.68 12.01
N HIS A 196 -14.11 -6.82 12.73
CA HIS A 196 -14.07 -6.83 14.19
C HIS A 196 -12.78 -6.21 14.73
N ILE A 197 -11.63 -6.59 14.17
CA ILE A 197 -10.32 -6.00 14.50
C ILE A 197 -10.35 -4.49 14.27
N LEU A 198 -10.72 -4.03 13.07
CA LEU A 198 -10.73 -2.61 12.73
C LEU A 198 -11.70 -1.81 13.61
N ARG A 199 -12.86 -2.37 13.98
CA ARG A 199 -13.82 -1.74 14.91
C ARG A 199 -13.33 -1.66 16.35
N SER A 200 -12.38 -2.52 16.74
CA SER A 200 -11.77 -2.47 18.08
C SER A 200 -10.71 -1.35 18.21
N LEU A 201 -10.27 -0.78 17.09
CA LEU A 201 -9.29 0.30 17.07
C LEU A 201 -9.94 1.67 17.24
N SER A 202 -9.24 2.57 17.93
CA SER A 202 -9.59 3.99 17.96
C SER A 202 -9.19 4.63 16.63
N ILE A 203 -10.16 4.75 15.71
CA ILE A 203 -9.97 5.35 14.39
C ILE A 203 -10.86 6.58 14.28
N ARG A 204 -10.23 7.73 14.06
CA ARG A 204 -10.91 9.01 13.83
C ARG A 204 -10.74 9.51 12.41
N TYR A 205 -9.58 9.25 11.82
CA TYR A 205 -9.22 9.68 10.48
C TYR A 205 -8.99 8.45 9.60
N LEU A 206 -9.93 8.18 8.71
CA LEU A 206 -9.84 7.04 7.78
C LEU A 206 -9.51 7.54 6.37
N TYR A 207 -8.45 6.99 5.80
CA TYR A 207 -7.93 7.31 4.47
C TYR A 207 -8.14 6.10 3.55
N PRO A 208 -9.26 6.07 2.82
CA PRO A 208 -9.55 4.97 1.91
C PRO A 208 -8.66 5.01 0.66
N GLY A 209 -8.57 3.88 -0.03
CA GLY A 209 -7.90 3.76 -1.32
C GLY A 209 -8.55 4.67 -2.37
N HIS A 210 -9.88 4.72 -2.36
CA HIS A 210 -10.71 5.59 -3.20
C HIS A 210 -11.71 6.42 -2.39
N GLY A 211 -12.05 7.59 -2.93
CA GLY A 211 -12.94 8.55 -2.26
C GLY A 211 -12.20 9.56 -1.38
N ARG A 212 -12.98 10.28 -0.55
CA ARG A 212 -12.49 11.33 0.35
C ARG A 212 -12.09 10.75 1.72
N PRO A 213 -11.18 11.40 2.46
CA PRO A 213 -10.92 11.02 3.84
C PRO A 213 -12.20 11.14 4.66
N VAL A 214 -12.41 10.19 5.58
CA VAL A 214 -13.55 10.20 6.51
C VAL A 214 -13.06 10.60 7.88
N LEU A 215 -13.66 11.67 8.42
CA LEU A 215 -13.47 12.13 9.79
C LEU A 215 -14.74 11.82 10.59
N SER A 216 -14.66 10.87 11.51
CA SER A 216 -15.79 10.42 12.34
C SER A 216 -15.27 9.83 13.64
N LEU A 217 -16.05 9.87 14.72
CA LEU A 217 -15.71 9.16 15.96
C LEU A 217 -15.84 7.64 15.83
N GLN A 218 -16.66 7.19 14.88
CA GLN A 218 -16.92 5.78 14.61
C GLN A 218 -17.08 5.58 13.09
N PRO A 219 -16.00 5.71 12.29
CA PRO A 219 -16.12 5.64 10.83
C PRO A 219 -16.66 4.27 10.37
N LEU A 220 -16.42 3.20 11.12
CA LEU A 220 -16.81 1.83 10.77
C LEU A 220 -18.17 1.39 11.35
N SER A 221 -18.96 2.31 11.93
CA SER A 221 -20.31 2.00 12.43
C SER A 221 -21.30 1.71 11.31
N LYS A 222 -21.08 2.30 10.13
CA LYS A 222 -21.91 2.13 8.94
C LYS A 222 -21.00 1.80 7.76
N VAL A 223 -20.88 0.51 7.48
CA VAL A 223 -20.12 -0.02 6.35
C VAL A 223 -21.08 -0.80 5.48
N GLU A 224 -21.15 -0.42 4.21
CA GLU A 224 -21.83 -1.14 3.14
C GLU A 224 -20.90 -2.22 2.58
N PHE A 225 -21.45 -3.26 1.94
CA PHE A 225 -20.66 -4.38 1.42
C PHE A 225 -20.92 -4.56 -0.08
N GLU A 226 -19.84 -4.72 -0.84
CA GLU A 226 -19.89 -5.17 -2.23
C GLU A 226 -20.34 -6.65 -2.23
N TRP A 227 -21.38 -6.99 -2.99
CA TRP A 227 -21.96 -8.34 -3.08
C TRP A 227 -21.48 -9.06 -4.33
#